data_AF-U2FNX6-F1
#
_entry.id   AF-U2FNX6-F1
#
_cell.length_a   1.000
_cell.length_b   1.000
_cell.length_c   1.000
_cell.angle_alpha   90.00
_cell.angle_beta   90.00
_cell.angle_gamma   90.00
#
_symmetry.space_group_name_H-M   'P 1'
#
loop_
_entity.id
_entity.type
_entity.pdbx_description
1 polymer ?
#
loop_
_entity_poly.entity_id
_entity_poly.type
_entity_poly.pdbx_seq_one_letter_code
_entity_poly.pdbx_strand_id
1 'polypeptide(L)'
;MANARKVIITCAPTGAIHTPSMSPYLPVTPHEIETAAVAAARAGAAILHLHARNPSDGKPTQDPAVFAEFLPRIKAQTDAVINLTSGGSPHMTVDERLQPALHFQPEVASLNMGSMNFGLYPMLERFRELKHPWEREHLEKSRDLVFKNTFADIETILTRCGANGTRFEFECYDISHLYNLAHFVDRGLAKPPFFVQSVFGLLGGIGAHPEDLMHMRRTADRLFGSDYVWSILGAGRNQIPLATIGAAQGANVRVGLEDSLWIAPGKLAESSAAQVLKMRQVLEGLSLEIATPAEARAMLALKGGDAVNF
;
A
#
# COMPACT_ATOMS: atom_id res chain seq x y z
N MET A 1 -29.44 -2.43 -18.56
CA MET A 1 -28.39 -3.47 -18.55
C MET A 1 -27.63 -3.33 -17.24
N ALA A 2 -27.28 -4.42 -16.57
CA ALA A 2 -26.44 -4.34 -15.37
C ALA A 2 -25.01 -3.98 -15.81
N ASN A 3 -24.49 -2.83 -15.37
CA ASN A 3 -23.10 -2.47 -15.63
C ASN A 3 -22.19 -3.36 -14.76
N ALA A 4 -21.11 -3.88 -15.34
CA ALA A 4 -20.13 -4.64 -14.59
C ALA A 4 -19.46 -3.73 -13.54
N ARG A 5 -19.27 -4.26 -12.32
CA ARG A 5 -18.64 -3.52 -11.24
C ARG A 5 -17.15 -3.32 -11.55
N LYS A 6 -16.68 -2.07 -11.41
CA LYS A 6 -15.27 -1.70 -11.53
C LYS A 6 -14.50 -2.03 -10.25
N VAL A 7 -13.30 -2.57 -10.40
CA VAL A 7 -12.40 -2.95 -9.31
C VAL A 7 -11.10 -2.16 -9.43
N ILE A 8 -10.75 -1.41 -8.39
CA ILE A 8 -9.45 -0.75 -8.31
C ILE A 8 -8.38 -1.80 -8.03
N ILE A 9 -7.38 -1.87 -8.91
CA ILE A 9 -6.13 -2.56 -8.63
C ILE A 9 -5.12 -1.52 -8.16
N THR A 10 -4.65 -1.64 -6.93
CA THR A 10 -3.49 -0.91 -6.42
C THR A 10 -2.24 -1.77 -6.61
N CYS A 11 -1.16 -1.18 -7.12
CA CYS A 11 0.13 -1.83 -7.23
C CYS A 11 1.17 -1.16 -6.32
N ALA A 12 1.83 -1.94 -5.47
CA ALA A 12 2.88 -1.52 -4.55
C ALA A 12 4.22 -2.14 -5.00
N PRO A 13 5.08 -1.41 -5.76
CA PRO A 13 6.13 -2.03 -6.52
C PRO A 13 7.40 -2.35 -5.71
N THR A 14 7.58 -1.82 -4.51
CA THR A 14 8.84 -2.05 -3.76
C THR A 14 8.74 -2.04 -2.24
N GLY A 15 8.00 -1.10 -1.64
CA GLY A 15 7.84 -1.00 -0.19
C GLY A 15 9.12 -0.80 0.61
N ALA A 16 9.02 -1.17 1.90
CA ALA A 16 10.12 -1.11 2.86
C ALA A 16 10.37 -2.41 3.64
N ILE A 17 9.60 -3.48 3.39
CA ILE A 17 9.73 -4.79 4.08
C ILE A 17 10.80 -5.65 3.44
N HIS A 18 10.65 -5.94 2.14
CA HIS A 18 11.59 -6.78 1.43
C HIS A 18 12.92 -6.05 1.21
N THR A 19 14.01 -6.80 1.16
CA THR A 19 15.36 -6.25 0.94
C THR A 19 15.96 -6.74 -0.38
N PRO A 20 16.93 -6.02 -0.98
CA PRO A 20 17.47 -6.34 -2.31
C PRO A 20 18.02 -7.76 -2.47
N SER A 21 18.52 -8.37 -1.39
CA SER A 21 19.04 -9.74 -1.43
C SER A 21 17.96 -10.82 -1.52
N MET A 22 16.70 -10.49 -1.25
CA MET A 22 15.59 -11.44 -1.28
C MET A 22 15.09 -11.74 -2.70
N SER A 23 15.25 -10.79 -3.63
CA SER A 23 14.87 -10.94 -5.02
C SER A 23 15.66 -9.97 -5.91
N PRO A 24 16.23 -10.43 -7.04
CA PRO A 24 16.87 -9.53 -8.00
C PRO A 24 15.87 -8.64 -8.75
N TYR A 25 14.56 -8.90 -8.60
CA TYR A 25 13.49 -8.15 -9.27
C TYR A 25 12.90 -7.04 -8.38
N LEU A 26 13.35 -6.92 -7.13
CA LEU A 26 12.88 -5.86 -6.24
C LEU A 26 13.42 -4.50 -6.74
N PRO A 27 12.56 -3.55 -7.14
CA PRO A 27 13.01 -2.25 -7.66
C PRO A 27 13.71 -1.44 -6.55
N VAL A 28 14.92 -0.96 -6.81
CA VAL A 28 15.72 -0.20 -5.83
C VAL A 28 15.90 1.24 -6.26
N THR A 29 16.45 1.45 -7.45
CA THR A 29 16.77 2.80 -7.94
C THR A 29 15.50 3.56 -8.34
N PRO A 30 15.52 4.90 -8.35
CA PRO A 30 14.42 5.72 -8.86
C PRO A 30 13.95 5.29 -10.26
N HIS A 31 14.89 4.95 -11.15
CA HIS A 31 14.56 4.49 -12.51
C HIS A 31 13.89 3.11 -12.54
N GLU A 32 14.32 2.18 -11.69
CA GLU A 32 13.66 0.87 -11.57
C GLU A 32 12.26 1.02 -10.97
N ILE A 33 12.08 1.89 -9.97
CA ILE A 33 10.78 2.17 -9.34
C ILE A 33 9.84 2.81 -10.37
N GLU A 34 10.31 3.82 -11.11
CA GLU A 34 9.60 4.43 -12.25
C GLU A 34 9.15 3.37 -13.25
N THR A 35 10.09 2.56 -13.74
CA THR A 35 9.83 1.52 -14.75
C THR A 35 8.80 0.50 -14.25
N ALA A 36 8.96 0.02 -13.02
CA ALA A 36 8.04 -0.93 -12.42
C ALA A 36 6.63 -0.34 -12.21
N ALA A 37 6.54 0.92 -11.80
CA ALA A 37 5.28 1.60 -11.57
C ALA A 37 4.52 1.86 -12.89
N VAL A 38 5.21 2.37 -13.92
CA VAL A 38 4.62 2.59 -15.26
C VAL A 38 4.19 1.26 -15.89
N ALA A 39 5.01 0.20 -15.76
CA ALA A 39 4.64 -1.12 -16.25
C ALA A 39 3.41 -1.69 -15.54
N ALA A 40 3.30 -1.49 -14.22
CA ALA A 40 2.12 -1.89 -13.46
C ALA A 40 0.86 -1.13 -13.89
N ALA A 41 0.97 0.19 -14.13
CA ALA A 41 -0.15 0.99 -14.64
C ALA A 41 -0.61 0.49 -16.02
N ARG A 42 0.33 0.25 -16.94
CA ARG A 42 0.04 -0.32 -18.28
C ARG A 42 -0.61 -1.71 -18.20
N ALA A 43 -0.31 -2.48 -17.15
CA ALA A 43 -0.94 -3.78 -16.91
C ALA A 43 -2.39 -3.69 -16.36
N GLY A 44 -2.78 -2.52 -15.84
CA GLY A 44 -4.14 -2.26 -15.33
C GLY A 44 -4.20 -1.75 -13.88
N ALA A 45 -3.08 -1.39 -13.25
CA ALA A 45 -3.12 -0.76 -11.93
C ALA A 45 -3.65 0.69 -12.05
N ALA A 46 -4.72 0.99 -11.31
CA ALA A 46 -5.30 2.33 -11.26
C ALA A 46 -4.59 3.24 -10.25
N ILE A 47 -3.98 2.64 -9.22
CA ILE A 47 -3.26 3.30 -8.13
C ILE A 47 -1.87 2.69 -7.99
N LEU A 48 -0.85 3.53 -7.82
CA LEU A 48 0.54 3.16 -7.57
C LEU A 48 0.91 3.59 -6.15
N HIS A 49 1.07 2.64 -5.23
CA HIS A 49 1.53 2.88 -3.87
C HIS A 49 3.06 2.92 -3.86
N LEU A 50 3.68 4.06 -3.53
CA LEU A 50 5.10 4.30 -3.77
C LEU A 50 5.88 4.54 -2.47
N HIS A 51 7.02 3.88 -2.42
CA HIS A 51 8.11 4.06 -1.48
C HIS A 51 9.38 4.46 -2.25
N ALA A 52 10.32 5.10 -1.57
CA ALA A 52 11.67 5.32 -2.09
C ALA A 52 12.69 4.45 -1.34
N ARG A 53 13.79 4.16 -2.04
CA ARG A 53 14.96 3.46 -1.51
C ARG A 53 16.22 4.22 -1.89
N ASN A 54 17.24 4.13 -1.05
CA ASN A 54 18.56 4.65 -1.36
C ASN A 54 19.09 3.94 -2.63
N PRO A 55 19.43 4.68 -3.70
CA PRO A 55 19.84 4.08 -4.97
C PRO A 55 21.11 3.22 -4.88
N SER A 56 21.95 3.44 -3.86
CA SER A 56 23.24 2.76 -3.73
C SER A 56 23.15 1.36 -3.11
N ASP A 57 22.18 1.14 -2.20
CA ASP A 57 22.11 -0.09 -1.39
C ASP A 57 20.69 -0.61 -1.15
N GLY A 58 19.66 0.08 -1.64
CA GLY A 58 18.26 -0.31 -1.50
C GLY A 58 17.64 -0.11 -0.12
N LYS A 59 18.35 0.56 0.81
CA LYS A 59 17.81 0.86 2.14
C LYS A 59 16.60 1.80 2.02
N PRO A 60 15.48 1.54 2.73
CA PRO A 60 14.33 2.45 2.70
C PRO A 60 14.71 3.88 3.06
N THR A 61 14.18 4.85 2.32
CA THR A 61 14.38 6.28 2.58
C THR A 61 13.06 7.04 2.42
N GLN A 62 12.85 8.08 3.24
CA GLN A 62 11.75 9.04 3.10
C GLN A 62 12.27 10.43 2.67
N ASP A 63 13.48 10.49 2.11
CA ASP A 63 14.06 11.71 1.56
C ASP A 63 13.27 12.17 0.32
N PRO A 64 12.58 13.34 0.36
CA PRO A 64 11.85 13.86 -0.78
C PRO A 64 12.71 14.02 -2.05
N ALA A 65 14.03 14.25 -1.93
CA ALA A 65 14.90 14.37 -3.09
C ALA A 65 14.90 13.09 -3.96
N VAL A 66 14.83 11.92 -3.34
CA VAL A 66 14.80 10.63 -4.06
C VAL A 66 13.45 10.42 -4.75
N PHE A 67 12.35 10.85 -4.11
CA PHE A 67 11.02 10.83 -4.74
C PHE A 67 10.95 11.77 -5.96
N ALA A 68 11.58 12.94 -5.88
CA ALA A 68 11.61 13.92 -6.97
C ALA A 68 12.22 13.37 -8.27
N GLU A 69 13.08 12.34 -8.18
CA GLU A 69 13.69 11.70 -9.34
C GLU A 69 12.71 10.88 -10.18
N PHE A 70 11.69 10.27 -9.56
CA PHE A 70 10.74 9.37 -10.25
C PHE A 70 9.30 9.89 -10.34
N LEU A 71 8.82 10.72 -9.42
CA LEU A 71 7.42 11.16 -9.42
C LEU A 71 7.00 11.93 -10.70
N PRO A 72 7.73 12.96 -11.16
CA PRO A 72 7.37 13.67 -12.40
C PRO A 72 7.43 12.76 -13.63
N ARG A 73 8.36 11.80 -13.64
CA ARG A 73 8.55 10.86 -14.76
C ARG A 73 7.42 9.84 -14.86
N ILE A 74 6.93 9.35 -13.72
CA ILE A 74 5.74 8.48 -13.67
C ILE A 74 4.53 9.28 -14.15
N LYS A 75 4.31 10.49 -13.61
CA LYS A 75 3.19 11.37 -13.99
C LYS A 75 3.18 11.67 -15.49
N ALA A 76 4.34 11.86 -16.11
CA ALA A 76 4.46 12.11 -17.55
C ALA A 76 4.13 10.89 -18.44
N GLN A 77 4.10 9.68 -17.88
CA GLN A 77 3.96 8.43 -18.64
C GLN A 77 2.66 7.68 -18.35
N THR A 78 1.91 8.04 -17.31
CA THR A 78 0.64 7.41 -16.96
C THR A 78 -0.23 8.32 -16.11
N ASP A 79 -1.56 8.20 -16.30
CA ASP A 79 -2.55 8.87 -15.47
C ASP A 79 -2.85 8.12 -14.16
N ALA A 80 -2.17 7.01 -13.85
CA ALA A 80 -2.39 6.27 -12.62
C ALA A 80 -2.26 7.17 -11.38
N VAL A 81 -3.14 6.96 -10.40
CA VAL A 81 -3.12 7.72 -9.15
C VAL A 81 -1.84 7.39 -8.39
N ILE A 82 -1.09 8.41 -8.02
CA ILE A 82 0.10 8.26 -7.18
C ILE A 82 -0.33 8.32 -5.71
N ASN A 83 -0.05 7.24 -4.99
CA ASN A 83 -0.27 7.10 -3.56
C ASN A 83 1.09 7.05 -2.86
N LEU A 84 1.43 8.06 -2.06
CA LEU A 84 2.71 8.08 -1.35
C LEU A 84 2.58 7.47 0.05
N THR A 85 3.54 6.65 0.42
CA THR A 85 3.61 6.14 1.79
C THR A 85 3.81 7.28 2.80
N SER A 86 3.03 7.25 3.90
CA SER A 86 3.43 7.89 5.17
C SER A 86 3.85 6.85 6.21
N GLY A 87 3.97 5.58 5.81
CA GLY A 87 4.55 4.50 6.60
C GLY A 87 6.07 4.46 6.51
N GLY A 88 6.62 4.58 5.30
CA GLY A 88 8.07 4.50 5.07
C GLY A 88 8.66 3.22 5.68
N SER A 89 9.82 3.34 6.33
CA SER A 89 10.33 2.27 7.20
C SER A 89 9.74 2.40 8.61
N PRO A 90 9.36 1.30 9.27
CA PRO A 90 8.96 1.34 10.68
C PRO A 90 10.03 1.91 11.63
N HIS A 91 11.30 1.91 11.19
CA HIS A 91 12.43 2.44 11.95
C HIS A 91 12.55 3.97 11.89
N MET A 92 11.79 4.64 11.02
CA MET A 92 11.78 6.10 10.88
C MET A 92 10.81 6.75 11.87
N THR A 93 11.12 7.97 12.26
CA THR A 93 10.21 8.82 13.02
C THR A 93 9.00 9.22 12.18
N VAL A 94 7.89 9.61 12.84
CA VAL A 94 6.68 10.09 12.15
C VAL A 94 6.97 11.35 11.33
N ASP A 95 7.81 12.25 11.84
CA ASP A 95 8.17 13.49 11.14
C ASP A 95 8.94 13.22 9.84
N GLU A 96 9.89 12.28 9.84
CA GLU A 96 10.59 11.83 8.64
C GLU A 96 9.62 11.18 7.66
N ARG A 97 8.77 10.28 8.15
CA ARG A 97 7.79 9.55 7.32
C ARG A 97 6.83 10.47 6.59
N LEU A 98 6.47 11.59 7.20
CA LEU A 98 5.48 12.52 6.66
C LEU A 98 6.05 13.47 5.59
N GLN A 99 7.38 13.63 5.50
CA GLN A 99 8.00 14.63 4.62
C GLN A 99 7.58 14.51 3.13
N PRO A 100 7.60 13.32 2.49
CA PRO A 100 7.23 13.23 1.08
C PRO A 100 5.79 13.65 0.83
N ALA A 101 4.84 13.18 1.64
CA ALA A 101 3.43 13.53 1.46
C ALA A 101 3.16 15.03 1.66
N LEU A 102 3.84 15.68 2.61
CA LEU A 102 3.72 17.12 2.82
C LEU A 102 4.32 17.93 1.67
N HIS A 103 5.47 17.51 1.17
CA HIS A 103 6.18 18.21 0.11
C HIS A 103 5.45 18.06 -1.23
N PHE A 104 5.11 16.83 -1.62
CA PHE A 104 4.55 16.51 -2.92
C PHE A 104 3.03 16.64 -3.00
N GLN A 105 2.35 16.73 -1.85
CA GLN A 105 0.89 16.91 -1.77
C GLN A 105 0.14 15.95 -2.71
N PRO A 106 0.34 14.62 -2.58
CA PRO A 106 -0.21 13.66 -3.53
C PRO A 106 -1.74 13.62 -3.48
N GLU A 107 -2.36 13.02 -4.49
CA GLU A 107 -3.80 12.73 -4.46
C GLU A 107 -4.16 11.82 -3.29
N VAL A 108 -3.33 10.78 -3.07
CA VAL A 108 -3.49 9.81 -1.99
C VAL A 108 -2.18 9.68 -1.21
N ALA A 109 -2.28 9.50 0.11
CA ALA A 109 -1.18 9.00 0.92
C ALA A 109 -1.65 7.82 1.79
N SER A 110 -0.79 6.85 2.04
CA SER A 110 -1.10 5.79 3.00
C SER A 110 -1.12 6.36 4.42
N LEU A 111 -1.98 5.85 5.29
CA LEU A 111 -2.09 6.26 6.69
C LEU A 111 -2.31 5.03 7.56
N ASN A 112 -1.31 4.73 8.37
CA ASN A 112 -1.31 3.61 9.29
C ASN A 112 -2.19 3.90 10.51
N MET A 113 -3.20 3.08 10.73
CA MET A 113 -4.29 3.37 11.68
C MET A 113 -4.05 2.91 13.13
N GLY A 114 -2.82 2.54 13.48
CA GLY A 114 -2.49 2.17 14.85
C GLY A 114 -1.03 1.82 15.06
N SER A 115 -0.60 1.93 16.31
CA SER A 115 0.72 1.47 16.74
C SER A 115 0.70 -0.04 16.91
N MET A 116 1.71 -0.73 16.41
CA MET A 116 1.77 -2.19 16.47
C MET A 116 3.21 -2.71 16.46
N ASN A 117 3.40 -3.94 16.94
CA ASN A 117 4.61 -4.69 16.60
C ASN A 117 4.61 -4.98 15.10
N PHE A 118 5.80 -5.02 14.49
CA PHE A 118 5.94 -5.27 13.05
C PHE A 118 7.12 -6.21 12.78
N GLY A 119 6.95 -7.48 13.12
CA GLY A 119 8.04 -8.46 13.20
C GLY A 119 8.46 -9.01 11.84
N LEU A 120 9.62 -8.57 11.36
CA LEU A 120 10.24 -9.00 10.10
C LEU A 120 11.39 -10.01 10.29
N TYR A 121 11.94 -10.09 11.51
CA TYR A 121 13.08 -10.95 11.87
C TYR A 121 12.94 -12.43 11.47
N PRO A 122 11.75 -13.07 11.41
CA PRO A 122 11.65 -14.47 10.96
C PRO A 122 12.13 -14.68 9.51
N MET A 123 12.15 -13.62 8.69
CA MET A 123 12.69 -13.71 7.33
C MET A 123 14.18 -14.09 7.29
N LEU A 124 14.93 -13.86 8.37
CA LEU A 124 16.34 -14.28 8.49
C LEU A 124 16.53 -15.80 8.50
N GLU A 125 15.49 -16.57 8.81
CA GLU A 125 15.53 -18.04 8.73
C GLU A 125 15.61 -18.52 7.27
N ARG A 126 14.94 -17.79 6.37
CA ARG A 126 14.90 -18.05 4.92
C ARG A 126 16.06 -17.40 4.19
N PHE A 127 16.31 -16.12 4.45
CA PHE A 127 17.31 -15.32 3.75
C PHE A 127 18.57 -15.16 4.62
N ARG A 128 19.51 -16.09 4.44
CA ARG A 128 20.73 -16.16 5.27
C ARG A 128 21.88 -15.34 4.71
N GLU A 129 21.97 -15.25 3.38
CA GLU A 129 22.98 -14.49 2.66
C GLU A 129 22.39 -13.15 2.23
N LEU A 130 22.94 -12.06 2.77
CA LEU A 130 22.48 -10.70 2.52
C LEU A 130 23.68 -9.86 2.07
N LYS A 131 23.52 -9.12 0.97
CA LYS A 131 24.55 -8.33 0.28
C LYS A 131 24.97 -7.12 1.10
N HIS A 132 24.03 -6.43 1.73
CA HIS A 132 24.30 -5.22 2.49
C HIS A 132 24.10 -5.44 3.99
N PRO A 133 25.00 -4.95 4.86
CA PRO A 133 24.87 -5.12 6.31
C PRO A 133 23.55 -4.59 6.89
N TRP A 134 23.02 -3.50 6.31
CA TRP A 134 21.78 -2.89 6.76
C TRP A 134 20.58 -3.84 6.63
N GLU A 135 20.60 -4.79 5.68
CA GLU A 135 19.47 -5.70 5.46
C GLU A 135 19.27 -6.60 6.68
N ARG A 136 20.36 -7.19 7.20
CA ARG A 136 20.31 -8.02 8.41
C ARG A 136 19.85 -7.21 9.61
N GLU A 137 20.43 -6.02 9.77
CA GLU A 137 20.11 -5.12 10.88
C GLU A 137 18.64 -4.69 10.84
N HIS A 138 18.14 -4.30 9.66
CA HIS A 138 16.74 -3.91 9.44
C HIS A 138 15.77 -5.01 9.86
N LEU A 139 16.05 -6.25 9.47
CA LEU A 139 15.24 -7.41 9.80
C LEU A 139 15.32 -7.74 11.29
N GLU A 140 16.52 -7.84 11.88
CA GLU A 140 16.66 -8.22 13.29
C GLU A 140 16.10 -7.15 14.23
N LYS A 141 16.36 -5.87 13.96
CA LYS A 141 15.85 -4.76 14.79
C LYS A 141 14.32 -4.66 14.80
N SER A 142 13.63 -5.26 13.84
CA SER A 142 12.16 -5.35 13.87
C SER A 142 11.61 -6.15 15.07
N ARG A 143 12.44 -6.96 15.74
CA ARG A 143 12.06 -7.74 16.92
C ARG A 143 11.66 -6.86 18.11
N ASP A 144 12.33 -5.71 18.26
CA ASP A 144 12.18 -4.79 19.40
C ASP A 144 11.79 -3.39 18.94
N LEU A 145 10.97 -3.33 17.88
CA LEU A 145 10.51 -2.10 17.28
C LEU A 145 8.98 -2.05 17.29
N VAL A 146 8.44 -0.91 17.70
CA VAL A 146 7.03 -0.58 17.52
C VAL A 146 6.91 0.31 16.29
N PHE A 147 6.06 -0.08 15.35
CA PHE A 147 5.65 0.80 14.27
C PHE A 147 4.66 1.84 14.81
N LYS A 148 5.20 2.96 15.28
CA LYS A 148 4.45 3.98 16.03
C LYS A 148 3.50 4.78 15.13
N ASN A 149 2.21 4.72 15.47
CA ASN A 149 1.13 5.58 14.96
C ASN A 149 0.14 5.82 16.10
N THR A 150 0.48 6.75 17.00
CA THR A 150 -0.42 7.14 18.10
C THR A 150 -1.58 7.95 17.58
N PHE A 151 -2.63 8.15 18.40
CA PHE A 151 -3.74 9.02 18.00
C PHE A 151 -3.29 10.45 17.64
N ALA A 152 -2.31 11.01 18.36
CA ALA A 152 -1.76 12.33 18.05
C ALA A 152 -0.99 12.36 16.72
N ASP A 153 -0.27 11.28 16.39
CA ASP A 153 0.42 11.15 15.10
C ASP A 153 -0.61 11.11 13.95
N ILE A 154 -1.65 10.28 14.10
CA ILE A 154 -2.71 10.12 13.09
C ILE A 154 -3.46 11.44 12.90
N GLU A 155 -3.81 12.15 13.99
CA GLU A 155 -4.44 13.47 13.94
C GLU A 155 -3.56 14.50 13.21
N THR A 156 -2.24 14.46 13.46
CA THR A 156 -1.28 15.33 12.78
C THR A 156 -1.26 15.07 11.28
N ILE A 157 -1.24 13.81 10.86
CA ILE A 157 -1.23 13.43 9.43
C ILE A 157 -2.54 13.81 8.75
N LEU A 158 -3.69 13.46 9.37
CA LEU A 158 -5.02 13.83 8.87
C LEU A 158 -5.15 15.33 8.67
N THR A 159 -4.71 16.12 9.65
CA THR A 159 -4.80 17.58 9.61
C THR A 159 -3.87 18.18 8.57
N ARG A 160 -2.58 17.83 8.61
CA ARG A 160 -1.56 18.50 7.79
C ARG A 160 -1.62 18.07 6.32
N CYS A 161 -1.77 16.78 6.03
CA CYS A 161 -1.92 16.33 4.65
C CYS A 161 -3.32 16.61 4.11
N GLY A 162 -4.36 16.49 4.94
CA GLY A 162 -5.73 16.82 4.56
C GLY A 162 -5.90 18.29 4.16
N ALA A 163 -5.17 19.21 4.80
CA ALA A 163 -5.14 20.62 4.41
C ALA A 163 -4.65 20.86 2.97
N ASN A 164 -3.86 19.94 2.41
CA ASN A 164 -3.38 19.98 1.02
C ASN A 164 -4.31 19.23 0.04
N GLY A 165 -5.50 18.82 0.50
CA GLY A 165 -6.47 18.05 -0.28
C GLY A 165 -6.06 16.59 -0.52
N THR A 166 -5.04 16.09 0.17
CA THR A 166 -4.64 14.67 0.10
C THR A 166 -5.70 13.80 0.77
N ARG A 167 -6.11 12.73 0.08
CA ARG A 167 -6.97 11.67 0.64
C ARG A 167 -6.12 10.52 1.14
N PHE A 168 -6.71 9.60 1.91
CA PHE A 168 -5.95 8.58 2.61
C PHE A 168 -6.35 7.17 2.22
N GLU A 169 -5.36 6.32 1.97
CA GLU A 169 -5.47 4.87 2.08
C GLU A 169 -5.25 4.48 3.54
N PHE A 170 -6.32 4.16 4.26
CA PHE A 170 -6.28 3.82 5.68
C PHE A 170 -5.82 2.37 5.88
N GLU A 171 -4.54 2.17 6.23
CA GLU A 171 -3.92 0.87 6.43
C GLU A 171 -4.33 0.30 7.81
N CYS A 172 -5.23 -0.67 7.78
CA CYS A 172 -5.80 -1.33 8.95
C CYS A 172 -5.29 -2.77 9.04
N TYR A 173 -4.41 -3.02 10.00
CA TYR A 173 -3.73 -4.30 10.21
C TYR A 173 -4.44 -5.19 11.22
N ASP A 174 -5.44 -4.66 11.93
CA ASP A 174 -6.22 -5.37 12.92
C ASP A 174 -7.58 -4.69 13.11
N ILE A 175 -8.50 -5.36 13.81
CA ILE A 175 -9.85 -4.88 14.12
C ILE A 175 -9.80 -3.55 14.88
N SER A 176 -8.87 -3.41 15.82
CA SER A 176 -8.68 -2.18 16.59
C SER A 176 -8.40 -0.97 15.69
N HIS A 177 -7.73 -1.15 14.55
CA HIS A 177 -7.44 -0.06 13.62
C HIS A 177 -8.69 0.47 12.92
N LEU A 178 -9.71 -0.37 12.69
CA LEU A 178 -11.02 0.08 12.20
C LEU A 178 -11.74 0.92 13.27
N TYR A 179 -11.67 0.53 14.53
CA TYR A 179 -12.22 1.32 15.64
C TYR A 179 -11.46 2.65 15.82
N ASN A 180 -10.14 2.65 15.63
CA ASN A 180 -9.36 3.89 15.63
C ASN A 180 -9.80 4.83 14.50
N LEU A 181 -10.05 4.29 13.30
CA LEU A 181 -10.56 5.10 12.18
C LEU A 181 -11.95 5.67 12.51
N ALA A 182 -12.85 4.86 13.07
CA ALA A 182 -14.17 5.32 13.50
C ALA A 182 -14.09 6.50 14.48
N HIS A 183 -13.16 6.47 15.44
CA HIS A 183 -12.92 7.62 16.33
C HIS A 183 -12.58 8.93 15.58
N PHE A 184 -11.78 8.87 14.52
CA PHE A 184 -11.46 10.05 13.71
C PHE A 184 -12.60 10.47 12.78
N VAL A 185 -13.42 9.52 12.32
CA VAL A 185 -14.64 9.79 11.56
C VAL A 185 -15.67 10.51 12.44
N ASP A 186 -15.94 10.02 13.64
CA ASP A 186 -16.88 10.61 14.60
C ASP A 186 -16.48 12.05 14.99
N ARG A 187 -15.17 12.34 14.98
CA ARG A 187 -14.61 13.68 15.21
C ARG A 187 -14.59 14.59 13.97
N GLY A 188 -15.00 14.09 12.81
CA GLY A 188 -15.01 14.83 11.55
C GLY A 188 -13.62 15.10 10.95
N LEU A 189 -12.58 14.39 11.41
CA LEU A 189 -11.19 14.55 10.95
C LEU A 189 -10.90 13.76 9.67
N ALA A 190 -11.68 12.73 9.37
CA ALA A 190 -11.68 12.01 8.11
C ALA A 190 -13.02 12.21 7.40
N LYS A 191 -13.00 12.43 6.07
CA LYS A 191 -14.20 12.63 5.26
C LYS A 191 -14.42 11.46 4.29
N PRO A 192 -15.67 11.00 4.09
CA PRO A 192 -15.95 9.93 3.15
C PRO A 192 -15.66 10.35 1.68
N PRO A 193 -15.51 9.39 0.75
CA PRO A 193 -15.46 7.95 0.98
C PRO A 193 -14.14 7.49 1.62
N PHE A 194 -14.19 6.65 2.65
CA PHE A 194 -12.99 6.16 3.36
C PHE A 194 -12.35 5.01 2.59
N PHE A 195 -11.15 5.20 2.05
CA PHE A 195 -10.44 4.10 1.36
C PHE A 195 -9.75 3.21 2.39
N VAL A 196 -10.42 2.15 2.83
CA VAL A 196 -9.93 1.25 3.88
C VAL A 196 -9.14 0.11 3.24
N GLN A 197 -7.85 0.02 3.55
CA GLN A 197 -6.97 -1.07 3.14
C GLN A 197 -6.80 -2.04 4.31
N SER A 198 -7.40 -3.23 4.22
CA SER A 198 -7.19 -4.28 5.21
C SER A 198 -5.95 -5.10 4.88
N VAL A 199 -5.00 -5.13 5.81
CA VAL A 199 -3.69 -5.75 5.64
C VAL A 199 -3.58 -7.02 6.47
N PHE A 200 -3.33 -8.16 5.81
CA PHE A 200 -3.40 -9.48 6.42
C PHE A 200 -2.05 -10.22 6.41
N GLY A 201 -1.74 -10.90 7.52
CA GLY A 201 -0.65 -11.90 7.57
C GLY A 201 0.73 -11.36 7.91
N LEU A 202 0.82 -10.18 8.51
CA LEU A 202 2.06 -9.64 9.05
C LEU A 202 2.17 -9.97 10.55
N LEU A 203 3.35 -10.42 11.00
CA LEU A 203 3.57 -10.77 12.40
C LEU A 203 3.47 -9.51 13.28
N GLY A 204 2.45 -9.47 14.13
CA GLY A 204 2.11 -8.30 14.96
C GLY A 204 0.77 -7.68 14.59
N GLY A 205 0.18 -8.03 13.44
CA GLY A 205 -1.19 -7.72 13.07
C GLY A 205 -2.08 -8.97 13.01
N ILE A 206 -3.24 -8.83 12.37
CA ILE A 206 -4.20 -9.91 12.16
C ILE A 206 -3.65 -10.97 11.20
N GLY A 207 -4.15 -12.20 11.36
CA GLY A 207 -3.79 -13.35 10.53
C GLY A 207 -4.20 -13.21 9.07
N ALA A 208 -3.91 -14.25 8.29
CA ALA A 208 -4.29 -14.35 6.87
C ALA A 208 -5.40 -15.38 6.65
N HIS A 209 -6.18 -15.71 7.68
CA HIS A 209 -7.28 -16.66 7.56
C HIS A 209 -8.49 -15.99 6.90
N PRO A 210 -9.30 -16.69 6.08
CA PRO A 210 -10.52 -16.11 5.50
C PRO A 210 -11.48 -15.49 6.53
N GLU A 211 -11.56 -16.06 7.73
CA GLU A 211 -12.38 -15.51 8.83
C GLU A 211 -11.90 -14.13 9.30
N ASP A 212 -10.58 -13.89 9.29
CA ASP A 212 -10.01 -12.58 9.64
C ASP A 212 -10.51 -11.51 8.65
N LEU A 213 -10.49 -11.84 7.36
CA LEU A 213 -11.00 -10.98 6.28
C LEU A 213 -12.50 -10.71 6.44
N MET A 214 -13.29 -11.76 6.70
CA MET A 214 -14.74 -11.62 6.90
C MET A 214 -15.06 -10.79 8.14
N HIS A 215 -14.25 -10.91 9.20
CA HIS A 215 -14.44 -10.15 10.43
C HIS A 215 -14.07 -8.66 10.27
N MET A 216 -12.98 -8.36 9.53
CA MET A 216 -12.61 -7.00 9.16
C MET A 216 -13.73 -6.33 8.34
N ARG A 217 -14.27 -7.03 7.32
CA ARG A 217 -15.40 -6.54 6.54
C ARG A 217 -16.62 -6.25 7.41
N ARG A 218 -17.05 -7.22 8.23
CA ARG A 218 -18.22 -7.09 9.10
C ARG A 218 -18.07 -5.90 10.05
N THR A 219 -16.86 -5.66 10.53
CA THR A 219 -16.58 -4.52 11.41
C THR A 219 -16.62 -3.20 10.66
N ALA A 220 -16.00 -3.12 9.47
CA ALA A 220 -16.07 -1.94 8.62
C ALA A 220 -17.52 -1.61 8.20
N ASP A 221 -18.31 -2.60 7.77
CA ASP A 221 -19.73 -2.44 7.43
C ASP A 221 -20.53 -1.85 8.61
N ARG A 222 -20.26 -2.33 9.84
CA ARG A 222 -20.94 -1.85 11.05
C ARG A 222 -20.53 -0.42 11.44
N LEU A 223 -19.28 -0.05 11.23
CA LEU A 223 -18.74 1.26 11.64
C LEU A 223 -18.96 2.35 10.59
N PHE A 224 -18.89 2.01 9.31
CA PHE A 224 -18.87 2.97 8.21
C PHE A 224 -20.02 2.82 7.23
N GLY A 225 -20.83 1.75 7.30
CA GLY A 225 -21.94 1.52 6.40
C GLY A 225 -21.51 1.56 4.93
N SER A 226 -22.11 2.45 4.14
CA SER A 226 -21.79 2.67 2.72
C SER A 226 -20.68 3.69 2.46
N ASP A 227 -20.12 4.30 3.50
CA ASP A 227 -19.22 5.46 3.38
C ASP A 227 -17.75 5.06 3.12
N TYR A 228 -17.46 3.76 2.98
CA TYR A 228 -16.11 3.27 2.77
C TYR A 228 -15.96 2.49 1.46
N VAL A 229 -14.74 2.57 0.91
CA VAL A 229 -14.28 1.81 -0.24
C VAL A 229 -13.21 0.85 0.26
N TRP A 230 -13.47 -0.45 0.18
CA TRP A 230 -12.61 -1.47 0.77
C TRP A 230 -11.56 -1.99 -0.20
N SER A 231 -10.33 -2.26 0.27
CA SER A 231 -9.25 -2.91 -0.48
C SER A 231 -8.55 -3.97 0.37
N ILE A 232 -7.97 -4.97 -0.28
CA ILE A 232 -7.32 -6.12 0.37
C ILE A 232 -5.86 -6.25 -0.02
N LEU A 233 -5.00 -6.39 1.00
CA LEU A 233 -3.59 -6.78 0.89
C LEU A 233 -3.37 -8.07 1.69
N GLY A 234 -3.00 -9.15 1.02
CA GLY A 234 -2.53 -10.38 1.66
C GLY A 234 -1.00 -10.53 1.56
N ALA A 235 -0.30 -10.66 2.69
CA ALA A 235 1.16 -10.79 2.69
C ALA A 235 1.64 -12.11 2.04
N GLY A 236 2.68 -12.01 1.20
CA GLY A 236 3.37 -13.15 0.58
C GLY A 236 2.44 -14.07 -0.21
N ARG A 237 2.44 -15.37 0.14
CA ARG A 237 1.62 -16.39 -0.55
C ARG A 237 0.11 -16.12 -0.48
N ASN A 238 -0.33 -15.25 0.44
CA ASN A 238 -1.73 -14.95 0.68
C ASN A 238 -2.28 -13.85 -0.26
N GLN A 239 -1.42 -13.19 -1.05
CA GLN A 239 -1.77 -12.07 -1.92
C GLN A 239 -2.95 -12.40 -2.85
N ILE A 240 -2.78 -13.37 -3.75
CA ILE A 240 -3.83 -13.72 -4.72
C ILE A 240 -5.06 -14.37 -4.04
N PRO A 241 -4.93 -15.34 -3.10
CA PRO A 241 -6.10 -15.94 -2.46
C PRO A 241 -6.99 -14.91 -1.74
N LEU A 242 -6.43 -14.05 -0.88
CA LEU A 242 -7.23 -13.08 -0.11
C LEU A 242 -7.79 -11.97 -1.00
N ALA A 243 -7.02 -11.47 -1.97
CA ALA A 243 -7.52 -10.51 -2.96
C ALA A 243 -8.70 -11.08 -3.75
N THR A 244 -8.64 -12.36 -4.15
CA THR A 244 -9.75 -13.05 -4.83
C THR A 244 -10.99 -13.13 -3.95
N ILE A 245 -10.85 -13.54 -2.68
CA ILE A 245 -11.97 -13.63 -1.72
C ILE A 245 -12.64 -12.26 -1.55
N GLY A 246 -11.84 -11.20 -1.38
CA GLY A 246 -12.34 -9.83 -1.27
C GLY A 246 -13.05 -9.37 -2.54
N ALA A 247 -12.43 -9.57 -3.71
CA ALA A 247 -12.98 -9.13 -4.99
C ALA A 247 -14.34 -9.77 -5.30
N ALA A 248 -14.48 -11.08 -5.05
CA ALA A 248 -15.74 -11.84 -5.18
C ALA A 248 -16.85 -11.31 -4.25
N GLN A 249 -16.47 -10.52 -3.25
CA GLN A 249 -17.33 -9.99 -2.21
C GLN A 249 -17.56 -8.47 -2.30
N GLY A 250 -16.99 -7.80 -3.31
CA GLY A 250 -17.16 -6.37 -3.55
C GLY A 250 -15.94 -5.50 -3.18
N ALA A 251 -14.83 -6.08 -2.74
CA ALA A 251 -13.62 -5.33 -2.43
C ALA A 251 -12.82 -4.92 -3.68
N ASN A 252 -11.93 -3.96 -3.50
CA ASN A 252 -10.80 -3.67 -4.37
C ASN A 252 -9.59 -4.53 -3.95
N VAL A 253 -8.50 -4.49 -4.72
CA VAL A 253 -7.36 -5.37 -4.51
C VAL A 253 -6.04 -4.63 -4.57
N ARG A 254 -5.07 -5.06 -3.76
CA ARG A 254 -3.69 -4.62 -3.79
C ARG A 254 -2.74 -5.79 -4.06
N VAL A 255 -1.80 -5.57 -4.98
CA VAL A 255 -0.73 -6.50 -5.34
C VAL A 255 0.58 -5.75 -5.50
N GLY A 256 1.68 -6.47 -5.74
CA GLY A 256 2.99 -5.88 -6.01
C GLY A 256 4.10 -6.52 -5.19
N LEU A 257 5.34 -6.25 -5.60
CA LEU A 257 6.55 -6.82 -4.99
C LEU A 257 6.80 -6.31 -3.58
N GLU A 258 6.18 -5.21 -3.18
CA GLU A 258 6.14 -4.78 -1.77
C GLU A 258 5.51 -5.85 -0.87
N ASP A 259 4.40 -6.43 -1.32
CA ASP A 259 3.57 -7.28 -0.48
C ASP A 259 3.93 -8.77 -0.66
N SER A 260 4.41 -9.16 -1.84
CA SER A 260 4.86 -10.52 -2.13
C SER A 260 5.94 -10.54 -3.21
N LEU A 261 7.06 -11.20 -2.94
CA LEU A 261 8.09 -11.47 -3.96
C LEU A 261 7.72 -12.60 -4.93
N TRP A 262 6.56 -13.24 -4.77
CA TRP A 262 6.23 -14.51 -5.42
C TRP A 262 5.07 -14.34 -6.40
N ILE A 263 5.16 -14.97 -7.58
CA ILE A 263 4.06 -15.09 -8.54
C ILE A 263 3.31 -16.43 -8.41
N ALA A 264 4.01 -17.46 -7.93
CA ALA A 264 3.49 -18.81 -7.71
C ALA A 264 4.30 -19.50 -6.60
N PRO A 265 3.86 -20.67 -6.08
CA PRO A 265 4.63 -21.40 -5.08
C PRO A 265 6.07 -21.65 -5.53
N GLY A 266 7.04 -21.13 -4.77
CA GLY A 266 8.47 -21.26 -5.07
C GLY A 266 8.98 -20.47 -6.29
N LYS A 267 8.15 -19.67 -6.95
CA LYS A 267 8.55 -18.87 -8.13
C LYS A 267 8.48 -17.37 -7.83
N LEU A 268 9.63 -16.70 -7.94
CA LEU A 268 9.71 -15.25 -7.82
C LEU A 268 8.89 -14.56 -8.93
N ALA A 269 8.26 -13.44 -8.59
CA ALA A 269 7.67 -12.54 -9.57
C ALA A 269 8.77 -11.69 -10.22
N GLU A 270 8.84 -11.73 -11.54
CA GLU A 270 9.85 -10.98 -12.32
C GLU A 270 9.52 -9.48 -12.43
N SER A 271 8.27 -9.10 -12.13
CA SER A 271 7.82 -7.71 -12.06
C SER A 271 6.50 -7.59 -11.31
N SER A 272 6.21 -6.41 -10.76
CA SER A 272 4.90 -6.08 -10.21
C SER A 272 3.80 -6.11 -11.28
N ALA A 273 4.13 -5.78 -12.53
CA ALA A 273 3.22 -5.89 -13.67
C ALA A 273 2.72 -7.34 -13.88
N ALA A 274 3.57 -8.35 -13.67
CA ALA A 274 3.16 -9.76 -13.75
C ALA A 274 2.08 -10.10 -12.69
N GLN A 275 2.18 -9.53 -11.49
CA GLN A 275 1.17 -9.72 -10.44
C GLN A 275 -0.13 -8.97 -10.74
N VAL A 276 -0.05 -7.75 -11.30
CA VAL A 276 -1.22 -7.01 -11.79
C VAL A 276 -1.95 -7.81 -12.88
N LEU A 277 -1.23 -8.33 -13.88
CA LEU A 277 -1.82 -9.16 -14.94
C LEU A 277 -2.47 -10.44 -14.38
N LYS A 278 -1.83 -11.09 -13.41
CA LYS A 278 -2.40 -12.27 -12.75
C LYS A 278 -3.69 -11.94 -12.00
N MET A 279 -3.73 -10.83 -11.25
CA MET A 279 -4.94 -10.43 -10.54
C MET A 279 -6.04 -10.03 -11.52
N ARG A 280 -5.70 -9.31 -12.59
CA ARG A 280 -6.60 -8.97 -13.68
C ARG A 280 -7.28 -10.20 -14.29
N GLN A 281 -6.53 -11.26 -14.60
CA GLN A 281 -7.09 -12.51 -15.11
C GLN A 281 -8.14 -13.12 -14.16
N VAL A 282 -7.90 -13.06 -12.84
CA VAL A 282 -8.87 -13.53 -11.85
C VAL A 282 -10.13 -12.67 -11.85
N LEU A 283 -9.98 -11.34 -11.89
CA LEU A 283 -11.12 -10.40 -11.92
C LEU A 283 -11.97 -10.58 -13.18
N GLU A 284 -11.33 -10.70 -14.35
CA GLU A 284 -12.00 -11.00 -15.62
C GLU A 284 -12.73 -12.35 -15.56
N GLY A 285 -12.12 -13.37 -14.95
CA GLY A 285 -12.76 -14.67 -14.70
C GLY A 285 -13.99 -14.60 -13.78
N LEU A 286 -14.03 -13.62 -12.86
CA LEU A 286 -15.20 -13.31 -12.03
C LEU A 286 -16.23 -12.41 -12.75
N SER A 287 -16.03 -12.12 -14.04
CA SER A 287 -16.85 -11.17 -14.82
C SER A 287 -16.88 -9.75 -14.23
N LEU A 288 -15.78 -9.36 -13.59
CA LEU A 288 -15.56 -8.00 -13.09
C LEU A 288 -14.72 -7.19 -14.08
N GLU A 289 -14.89 -5.88 -14.06
CA GLU A 289 -14.09 -4.96 -14.86
C GLU A 289 -13.08 -4.22 -13.98
N ILE A 290 -11.97 -3.79 -14.57
CA ILE A 290 -10.93 -3.05 -13.84
C ILE A 290 -11.21 -1.55 -13.96
N ALA A 291 -11.08 -0.84 -12.84
CA ALA A 291 -11.19 0.61 -12.82
C ALA A 291 -9.99 1.24 -13.53
N THR A 292 -10.26 2.20 -14.40
CA THR A 292 -9.26 3.15 -14.91
C THR A 292 -8.83 4.10 -13.78
N PRO A 293 -7.70 4.81 -13.94
CA PRO A 293 -7.32 5.86 -12.99
C PRO A 293 -8.38 6.94 -12.80
N ALA A 294 -9.10 7.33 -13.87
CA ALA A 294 -10.19 8.31 -13.78
C ALA A 294 -11.37 7.79 -12.94
N GLU A 295 -11.75 6.52 -13.13
CA GLU A 295 -12.78 5.88 -12.30
C GLU A 295 -12.34 5.74 -10.84
N ALA A 296 -11.07 5.39 -10.59
CA ALA A 296 -10.52 5.35 -9.24
C ALA A 296 -10.56 6.72 -8.56
N ARG A 297 -10.20 7.80 -9.29
CA ARG A 297 -10.33 9.19 -8.80
C ARG A 297 -11.77 9.53 -8.43
N ALA A 298 -12.74 9.16 -9.27
CA ALA A 298 -14.16 9.41 -9.00
C ALA A 298 -14.65 8.61 -7.78
N MET A 299 -14.33 7.31 -7.71
CA MET A 299 -14.70 6.43 -6.59
C MET A 299 -14.14 6.90 -5.25
N LEU A 300 -12.94 7.48 -5.27
CA LEU A 300 -12.24 7.93 -4.07
C LEU A 300 -12.32 9.44 -3.83
N ALA A 301 -13.07 10.19 -4.64
CA ALA A 301 -13.18 11.66 -4.59
C ALA A 301 -11.82 12.39 -4.55
N LEU A 302 -10.87 11.96 -5.39
CA LEU A 302 -9.51 12.52 -5.43
C LEU A 302 -9.47 13.88 -6.12
N LYS A 303 -8.48 14.70 -5.75
CA LYS A 303 -8.32 16.08 -6.24
C LYS A 303 -7.83 16.21 -7.69
N GLY A 304 -7.41 15.10 -8.32
CA GLY A 304 -6.89 15.09 -9.69
C GLY A 304 -5.36 15.21 -9.76
N GLY A 305 -4.78 14.60 -10.79
CA GLY A 305 -3.32 14.55 -11.00
C GLY A 305 -2.69 15.91 -11.27
N ASP A 306 -3.46 16.90 -11.71
CA ASP A 306 -2.96 18.27 -11.92
C ASP A 306 -2.83 19.07 -10.62
N ALA A 307 -3.46 18.62 -9.53
CA ALA A 307 -3.47 19.29 -8.23
C ALA A 307 -2.43 18.73 -7.24
N VAL A 308 -1.32 18.16 -7.74
CA VAL A 308 -0.18 17.64 -6.96
C VAL A 308 1.07 18.49 -7.20
N ASN A 309 2.02 18.46 -6.27
CA ASN A 309 3.24 19.26 -6.33
C ASN A 309 4.44 18.49 -6.92
N PHE A 310 4.28 17.95 -8.13
CA PHE A 310 5.32 17.30 -8.96
C PHE A 310 4.84 17.04 -10.40
#